data_AF-A0A1X0RDR1-F1
#
_entry.id   AF-A0A1X0RDR1-F1
#
_cell.length_a   1.000
_cell.length_b   1.000
_cell.length_c   1.000
_cell.angle_alpha   90.00
_cell.angle_beta   90.00
_cell.angle_gamma   90.00
#
_symmetry.space_group_name_H-M   'P 1'
#
loop_
_entity.id
_entity.type
_entity.pdbx_description
1 polymer ?
#
loop_
_entity_poly.entity_id
_entity_poly.type
_entity_poly.pdbx_seq_one_letter_code
_entity_poly.pdbx_strand_id
1 'polypeptide(L)'
;MTSTAVRVGLRVRPLTEKEIVNNCTECITCIPDTPQILIGADKSFTYDYVFNTKTDQSQVYQQAASPLLHKFIDGFNATILAYG
;
A
#
# COMPACT_ATOMS: atom_id res chain seq x y z
N MET A 1 14.31 -14.05 13.67
CA MET A 1 14.90 -12.70 13.68
C MET A 1 13.80 -11.71 13.29
N THR A 2 13.45 -10.76 14.15
CA THR A 2 12.53 -9.68 13.79
C THR A 2 13.32 -8.62 13.02
N SER A 3 13.08 -8.49 11.71
CA SER A 3 13.67 -7.42 10.91
C SER A 3 13.16 -6.06 11.40
N THR A 4 14.08 -5.12 11.61
CA THR A 4 13.83 -3.72 12.01
C THR A 4 13.84 -2.76 10.83
N ALA A 5 13.90 -3.27 9.60
CA ALA A 5 13.84 -2.43 8.41
C ALA A 5 12.50 -1.68 8.33
N VAL A 6 12.54 -0.47 7.75
CA VAL A 6 11.33 0.29 7.44
C VAL A 6 10.48 -0.54 6.50
N ARG A 7 9.20 -0.73 6.84
CA ARG A 7 8.23 -1.38 5.96
C ARG A 7 7.52 -0.33 5.10
N VAL A 8 7.34 -0.65 3.84
CA VAL A 8 6.72 0.23 2.85
C VAL A 8 5.44 -0.42 2.33
N GLY A 9 4.31 0.26 2.56
CA GLY A 9 3.03 -0.11 1.97
C GLY A 9 2.65 0.84 0.85
N LEU A 10 2.46 0.31 -0.35
CA LEU A 10 1.91 1.07 -1.48
C LEU A 10 0.38 1.00 -1.45
N ARG A 11 -0.28 2.15 -1.57
CA ARG A 11 -1.74 2.21 -1.69
C ARG A 11 -2.17 2.90 -2.99
N VAL A 12 -2.88 2.17 -3.83
CA VAL A 12 -3.46 2.68 -5.07
C VAL A 12 -4.88 3.17 -4.80
N ARG A 13 -5.14 4.46 -5.00
CA ARG A 13 -6.51 5.00 -4.93
C ARG A 13 -7.25 4.74 -6.25
N PRO A 14 -8.58 4.59 -6.24
CA PRO A 14 -9.37 4.61 -7.46
C PRO A 14 -9.21 5.95 -8.21
N LEU A 15 -9.51 5.92 -9.50
CA LEU A 15 -9.64 7.15 -10.30
C LEU A 15 -10.74 8.03 -9.72
N THR A 16 -10.46 9.34 -9.66
CA THR A 16 -11.45 10.35 -9.29
C THR A 16 -12.43 10.58 -10.44
N GLU A 17 -13.62 11.11 -10.13
CA GLU A 17 -14.62 11.46 -11.15
C GLU A 17 -14.07 12.41 -12.22
N LYS A 18 -13.24 13.38 -11.81
CA LYS A 18 -12.58 14.31 -12.73
C LYS A 18 -11.64 13.60 -13.71
N GLU A 19 -10.91 12.59 -13.24
CA GLU A 19 -10.02 11.78 -14.10
C GLU A 19 -10.83 10.93 -15.08
N ILE A 20 -11.94 10.35 -14.61
CA ILE A 20 -12.84 9.57 -15.46
C ILE A 20 -13.46 10.45 -16.56
N VAL A 21 -13.96 11.64 -16.20
CA VAL A 21 -14.53 12.61 -17.15
C VAL A 21 -13.51 13.07 -18.20
N ASN A 22 -12.23 13.15 -17.82
CA ASN A 22 -11.13 13.49 -18.73
C ASN A 22 -10.61 12.30 -19.55
N ASN A 23 -11.28 11.13 -19.50
CA ASN A 23 -10.85 9.90 -20.16
C ASN A 23 -9.43 9.43 -19.75
N CYS A 24 -9.03 9.69 -18.50
CA CYS A 24 -7.80 9.10 -17.95
C CYS A 24 -7.98 7.60 -17.76
N THR A 25 -6.89 6.84 -17.97
CA THR A 25 -6.87 5.38 -17.81
C THR A 25 -5.95 4.98 -16.66
N GLU A 26 -6.22 3.83 -16.05
CA GLU A 26 -5.34 3.27 -15.04
C GLU A 26 -4.01 2.83 -15.66
N CYS A 27 -2.90 3.32 -15.12
CA CYS A 27 -1.54 2.98 -15.59
C CYS A 27 -0.78 2.06 -14.63
N ILE A 28 -1.41 1.67 -13.52
CA ILE A 28 -0.85 0.80 -12.48
C ILE A 28 -1.65 -0.50 -12.45
N THR A 29 -0.96 -1.62 -12.65
CA THR A 29 -1.53 -2.96 -12.49
C THR A 29 -0.99 -3.58 -11.20
N CYS A 30 -1.87 -3.99 -10.30
CA CYS A 30 -1.48 -4.76 -9.11
C CYS A 30 -1.43 -6.25 -9.48
N ILE A 31 -0.31 -6.91 -9.21
CA ILE A 31 -0.15 -8.33 -9.50
C ILE A 31 -0.87 -9.14 -8.40
N PRO A 32 -1.83 -10.03 -8.74
CA PRO A 32 -2.52 -10.85 -7.75
C PRO A 32 -1.56 -11.67 -6.90
N ASP A 33 -1.91 -11.86 -5.62
CA ASP A 33 -1.19 -12.71 -4.66
C ASP A 33 0.29 -12.36 -4.40
N THR A 34 0.76 -11.21 -4.89
CA THR A 34 2.12 -10.72 -4.67
C THR A 34 2.10 -9.24 -4.28
N PRO A 35 3.03 -8.76 -3.43
CA PRO A 35 3.12 -7.35 -3.09
C PRO A 35 3.89 -6.59 -4.18
N GLN A 36 3.46 -6.74 -5.44
CA GLN A 36 4.11 -6.17 -6.61
C GLN A 36 3.11 -5.40 -7.49
N ILE A 37 3.61 -4.32 -8.08
CA ILE A 37 2.90 -3.56 -9.11
C ILE A 37 3.70 -3.51 -10.40
N LEU A 38 2.99 -3.25 -11.50
CA LEU A 38 3.53 -2.93 -12.81
C LEU A 38 3.00 -1.54 -13.23
N ILE A 39 3.90 -0.64 -13.60
CA ILE A 39 3.56 0.66 -14.18
C ILE A 39 3.82 0.58 -15.68
N GLY A 40 2.78 0.81 -16.49
CA GLY A 40 2.87 0.61 -17.94
C GLY A 40 3.10 -0.86 -18.29
N ALA A 41 4.10 -1.15 -19.14
CA ALA A 41 4.35 -2.49 -19.67
C ALA A 41 5.60 -3.17 -19.08
N ASP A 42 6.53 -2.42 -18.46
CA ASP A 42 7.90 -2.88 -18.21
C ASP A 42 8.46 -2.52 -16.82
N LYS A 43 7.81 -1.63 -16.06
CA LYS A 43 8.36 -1.16 -14.78
C LYS A 43 7.68 -1.82 -13.59
N SER A 44 8.34 -2.81 -13.00
CA SER A 44 7.85 -3.50 -11.81
C SER A 44 8.48 -2.97 -10.53
N PHE A 45 7.67 -2.86 -9.46
CA PHE A 45 8.13 -2.49 -8.12
C PHE A 45 7.51 -3.42 -7.08
N THR A 46 8.32 -3.84 -6.11
CA THR A 46 7.92 -4.73 -5.02
C THR A 46 8.01 -3.99 -3.69
N TYR A 47 7.00 -4.18 -2.85
CA TYR A 47 6.85 -3.54 -1.54
C TYR A 47 6.60 -4.59 -0.45
N ASP A 48 6.49 -4.18 0.80
CA ASP A 48 6.03 -5.07 1.87
C ASP A 48 4.53 -5.33 1.78
N TYR A 49 3.77 -4.32 1.31
CA TYR A 49 2.32 -4.39 1.12
C TYR A 49 1.90 -3.65 -0.15
N VAL A 50 0.95 -4.21 -0.89
CA VAL A 50 0.26 -3.52 -2.01
C VAL A 50 -1.23 -3.56 -1.76
N PHE A 51 -1.82 -2.38 -1.56
CA PHE A 51 -3.25 -2.18 -1.38
C PHE A 51 -3.83 -1.62 -2.68
N ASN A 52 -4.65 -2.42 -3.37
CA ASN A 52 -5.28 -2.04 -4.62
C ASN A 52 -6.48 -1.10 -4.39
N THR A 53 -7.10 -0.65 -5.49
CA THR A 53 -8.24 0.28 -5.48
C THR A 53 -9.48 -0.26 -4.75
N LYS A 54 -9.57 -1.57 -4.53
CA LYS A 54 -10.67 -2.24 -3.83
C LYS A 54 -10.38 -2.50 -2.35
N THR A 55 -9.16 -2.21 -1.89
CA THR A 55 -8.77 -2.44 -0.49
C THR A 55 -9.41 -1.37 0.40
N ASP A 56 -10.17 -1.81 1.39
CA ASP A 56 -10.83 -0.92 2.33
C ASP A 56 -9.90 -0.45 3.48
N GLN A 57 -10.37 0.52 4.25
CA GLN A 57 -9.61 1.10 5.36
C GLN A 57 -9.28 0.09 6.46
N SER A 58 -10.19 -0.84 6.73
CA SER A 58 -10.02 -1.85 7.77
C SER A 58 -8.91 -2.83 7.40
N GLN A 59 -8.83 -3.22 6.13
CA GLN A 59 -7.78 -4.08 5.60
C GLN A 59 -6.41 -3.41 5.67
N VAL A 60 -6.30 -2.13 5.30
CA VAL A 60 -5.05 -1.35 5.43
C VAL A 60 -4.61 -1.29 6.90
N TYR A 61 -5.53 -0.98 7.81
CA TYR A 61 -5.24 -0.94 9.24
C TYR A 61 -4.76 -2.29 9.76
N GLN A 62 -5.48 -3.37 9.44
CA GLN A 62 -5.19 -4.71 9.94
C GLN A 62 -3.79 -5.19 9.50
N GLN A 63 -3.40 -4.89 8.27
CA GLN A 63 -2.11 -5.34 7.73
C GLN A 63 -0.93 -4.45 8.12
N ALA A 64 -1.08 -3.11 8.04
CA ALA A 64 0.05 -2.18 8.21
C ALA A 64 0.13 -1.56 9.61
N ALA A 65 -1.01 -1.23 10.23
CA ALA A 65 -1.03 -0.45 11.48
C ALA A 65 -1.17 -1.34 12.73
N SER A 66 -2.02 -2.36 12.69
CA SER A 66 -2.28 -3.23 13.83
C SER A 66 -1.01 -3.90 14.38
N PRO A 67 -0.09 -4.45 13.57
CA PRO A 67 1.15 -5.01 14.10
C PRO A 67 2.04 -3.98 14.81
N LEU A 68 2.07 -2.74 14.32
CA LEU A 68 2.81 -1.64 14.94
C LEU A 68 2.17 -1.19 16.25
N LEU A 69 0.83 -1.20 16.34
CA LEU A 69 0.12 -0.90 17.59
C LEU A 69 0.48 -1.91 18.69
N HIS A 70 0.54 -3.21 18.37
CA HIS A 70 0.96 -4.22 19.35
C HIS A 70 2.41 -3.96 19.81
N LYS A 71 3.31 -3.61 18.90
CA LYS A 71 4.69 -3.22 19.27
C LYS A 71 4.77 -1.97 20.12
N PHE A 72 3.88 -1.01 19.87
CA PHE A 72 3.78 0.17 20.70
C PHE A 72 3.35 -0.18 22.13
N ILE A 73 2.36 -1.07 22.29
CA ILE A 73 1.93 -1.58 23.61
C ILE A 73 3.06 -2.34 24.31
N ASP A 74 3.89 -3.08 23.58
CA ASP A 74 5.09 -3.75 24.10
C ASP A 74 6.21 -2.77 24.53
N GLY A 75 6.03 -1.46 24.35
CA GLY A 75 6.97 -0.42 24.77
C GLY A 75 7.95 0.03 23.68
N PHE A 76 7.73 -0.33 22.41
CA PHE A 76 8.55 0.14 21.30
C PHE A 76 8.01 1.44 20.69
N ASN A 77 8.90 2.28 20.16
CA ASN A 77 8.48 3.40 19.33
C ASN A 77 7.96 2.88 17.98
N ALA A 78 6.83 3.41 17.53
CA ALA A 78 6.24 3.12 16.24
C ALA A 78 5.95 4.42 15.49
N THR A 79 6.09 4.41 14.17
CA THR A 79 5.76 5.57 13.32
C THR A 79 5.15 5.08 12.02
N ILE A 80 4.08 5.72 11.60
CA ILE A 80 3.47 5.56 10.28
C ILE A 80 3.49 6.94 9.64
N LEU A 81 4.02 7.03 8.43
CA LEU A 81 3.93 8.22 7.60
C LEU A 81 3.16 7.89 6.32
N ALA A 82 2.29 8.79 5.90
CA ALA A 82 1.68 8.75 4.58
C ALA A 82 2.46 9.67 3.65
N TYR A 83 2.82 9.17 2.47
CA TYR A 83 3.54 9.89 1.44
C TYR A 83 2.90 9.60 0.08
N GLY A 84 2.65 10.64 -0.71
CA GLY A 84 1.99 10.55 -2.00
C GLY A 84 1.47 11.91 -2.47
#